data_AF-A0A1C3E7E1-F1
#
_entry.id   AF-A0A1C3E7E1-F1
#
_cell.length_a   1.000
_cell.length_b   1.000
_cell.length_c   1.000
_cell.angle_alpha   90.00
_cell.angle_beta   90.00
_cell.angle_gamma   90.00
#
_symmetry.space_group_name_H-M   'P 1'
#
loop_
_entity.id
_entity.type
_entity.pdbx_description
1 polymer ?
#
loop_
_entity_poly.entity_id
_entity_poly.type
_entity_poly.pdbx_seq_one_letter_code
_entity_poly.pdbx_strand_id
1 'polypeptide(L)'
;MIQTTGQQKTVSSTEEFSGRSPGIGLDPVHRSPLPDPGDWHLLPDLITADQIHAVNPQRFEMHQLDGILSIDDDRQEILGYRHLADNPFASEIHAKNVGQGTIQAGPRWTEVAAQVSAYYLKRLDFGGMGINFGIGGIYGLEFHHASLNGHRLYVLSRAISVDAPVSARMEFEGYVDSTPFFSGEILLMPLKCLDRSAGRSA
;
A
#
# COMPACT_ATOMS: atom_id res chain seq x y z
N MET A 1 -14.89 49.37 -10.88
CA MET A 1 -13.60 48.65 -11.00
C MET A 1 -13.20 48.28 -9.57
N ILE A 2 -13.61 47.09 -9.11
CA ILE A 2 -13.45 46.65 -7.72
C ILE A 2 -12.28 45.67 -7.72
N GLN A 3 -11.15 46.07 -7.15
CA GLN A 3 -10.01 45.18 -6.93
C GLN A 3 -10.24 44.46 -5.59
N THR A 4 -10.42 43.14 -5.65
CA THR A 4 -10.46 42.26 -4.48
C THR A 4 -9.09 41.59 -4.35
N THR A 5 -8.26 42.11 -3.46
CA THR A 5 -6.96 41.53 -3.12
C THR A 5 -7.17 40.34 -2.19
N GLY A 6 -7.24 39.13 -2.76
CA GLY A 6 -7.20 37.88 -2.00
C GLY A 6 -5.76 37.49 -1.70
N GLN A 7 -5.32 37.69 -0.46
CA GLN A 7 -4.08 37.08 0.04
C GLN A 7 -4.28 35.56 0.14
N GLN A 8 -3.58 34.80 -0.71
CA GLN A 8 -3.35 33.38 -0.49
C GLN A 8 -2.43 33.23 0.73
N LYS A 9 -2.94 32.64 1.82
CA LYS A 9 -2.11 32.11 2.90
C LYS A 9 -1.52 30.78 2.42
N THR A 10 -0.23 30.80 2.12
CA THR A 10 0.61 29.62 1.99
C THR A 10 0.69 28.95 3.36
N VAL A 11 0.08 27.79 3.53
CA VAL A 11 0.28 26.94 4.72
C VAL A 11 1.49 26.05 4.41
N SER A 12 2.61 26.31 5.08
CA SER A 12 3.80 25.48 4.99
C SER A 12 3.54 24.15 5.70
N SER A 13 3.57 23.05 4.94
CA SER A 13 3.51 21.68 5.44
C SER A 13 4.84 21.33 6.13
N THR A 14 4.94 21.64 7.41
CA THR A 14 5.99 21.12 8.30
C THR A 14 5.42 21.06 9.71
N GLU A 15 4.48 20.13 9.94
CA GLU A 15 4.16 19.70 11.29
C GLU A 15 4.74 18.30 11.47
N GLU A 16 5.81 18.24 12.26
CA GLU A 16 6.49 17.01 12.64
C GLU A 16 5.56 16.09 13.42
N PHE A 17 5.51 14.84 12.98
CA PHE A 17 4.66 13.79 13.52
C PHE A 17 5.19 13.31 14.90
N SER A 18 4.75 13.94 15.98
CA SER A 18 5.16 13.64 17.37
C SER A 18 4.35 12.50 18.05
N GLY A 19 3.67 11.65 17.28
CA GLY A 19 2.70 10.67 17.81
C GLY A 19 3.17 9.21 17.84
N ARG A 20 4.39 8.87 18.27
CA ARG A 20 4.80 7.46 18.45
C ARG A 20 4.21 6.90 19.75
N SER A 21 3.19 6.06 19.64
CA SER A 21 2.86 5.10 20.71
C SER A 21 3.86 3.94 20.66
N PRO A 22 4.28 3.36 21.80
CA PRO A 22 5.21 2.23 21.81
C PRO A 22 4.43 0.97 21.44
N GLY A 23 4.29 0.76 20.14
CA GLY A 23 3.63 -0.39 19.57
C GLY A 23 4.57 -1.57 19.35
N ILE A 24 4.00 -2.77 19.41
CA ILE A 24 4.63 -4.10 19.44
C ILE A 24 5.98 -4.15 18.70
N GLY A 25 7.05 -4.51 19.41
CA GLY A 25 8.37 -4.77 18.84
C GLY A 25 8.36 -5.97 17.90
N LEU A 26 7.94 -5.76 16.67
CA LEU A 26 8.27 -6.59 15.52
C LEU A 26 9.53 -5.97 14.94
N ASP A 27 10.70 -6.57 15.19
CA ASP A 27 11.93 -6.13 14.51
C ASP A 27 11.77 -6.41 13.01
N PRO A 28 11.72 -5.38 12.16
CA PRO A 28 12.70 -5.38 11.07
C PRO A 28 13.12 -3.96 10.65
N VAL A 29 14.42 -3.74 10.44
CA VAL A 29 14.85 -2.65 9.57
C VAL A 29 16.04 -3.09 8.72
N HIS A 30 15.82 -3.38 7.44
CA HIS A 30 16.87 -3.07 6.48
C HIS A 30 16.80 -1.57 6.23
N ARG A 31 17.73 -0.86 6.87
CA ARG A 31 17.87 0.59 6.75
C ARG A 31 18.94 0.86 5.70
N SER A 32 18.52 1.27 4.51
CA SER A 32 19.36 1.92 3.51
C SER A 32 18.44 2.50 2.44
N PRO A 33 18.84 3.59 1.76
CA PRO A 33 18.08 4.04 0.59
C PRO A 33 17.84 2.84 -0.33
N LEU A 34 16.59 2.66 -0.74
CA LEU A 34 16.23 1.61 -1.69
C LEU A 34 17.18 1.68 -2.89
N PRO A 35 17.69 0.53 -3.37
CA PRO A 35 18.45 0.54 -4.61
C PRO A 35 17.51 0.95 -5.76
N ASP A 36 18.09 1.16 -6.93
CA ASP A 36 17.30 1.46 -8.13
C ASP A 36 16.23 0.38 -8.34
N PRO A 37 15.03 0.72 -8.84
CA PRO A 37 13.93 -0.24 -9.02
C PRO A 37 14.32 -1.51 -9.80
N GLY A 38 15.31 -1.38 -10.70
CA GLY A 38 15.88 -2.52 -11.42
C GLY A 38 16.52 -3.59 -10.54
N ASP A 39 16.96 -3.24 -9.33
CA ASP A 39 17.65 -4.13 -8.40
C ASP A 39 16.75 -4.65 -7.27
N TRP A 40 15.48 -4.24 -7.21
CA TRP A 40 14.55 -4.71 -6.17
C TRP A 40 14.35 -6.23 -6.17
N HIS A 41 14.58 -6.90 -7.30
CA HIS A 41 14.54 -8.36 -7.41
C HIS A 41 15.67 -9.07 -6.65
N LEU A 42 16.73 -8.35 -6.25
CA LEU A 42 17.85 -8.87 -5.47
C LEU A 42 17.61 -8.77 -3.97
N LEU A 43 16.61 -8.00 -3.54
CA LEU A 43 16.27 -7.86 -2.14
C LEU A 43 15.65 -9.16 -1.61
N PRO A 44 16.09 -9.65 -0.43
CA PRO A 44 15.42 -10.77 0.22
C PRO A 44 14.06 -10.32 0.78
N ASP A 45 13.15 -11.27 0.97
CA ASP A 45 11.89 -11.01 1.66
C ASP A 45 12.18 -10.61 3.12
N LEU A 46 11.74 -9.40 3.47
CA LEU A 46 11.70 -8.92 4.85
C LEU A 46 10.52 -9.54 5.60
N ILE A 47 9.36 -9.59 4.92
CA ILE A 47 8.13 -10.22 5.41
C ILE A 47 7.59 -11.13 4.30
N THR A 48 7.34 -12.38 4.65
CA THR A 48 6.77 -13.42 3.77
C THR A 48 5.24 -13.35 3.69
N ALA A 49 4.65 -13.94 2.65
CA ALA A 49 3.20 -14.07 2.51
C ALA A 49 2.50 -14.62 3.78
N ASP A 50 3.08 -15.65 4.42
CA ASP A 50 2.51 -16.27 5.62
C ASP A 50 2.45 -15.29 6.80
N GLN A 51 3.49 -14.46 6.96
CA GLN A 51 3.51 -13.40 7.97
C GLN A 51 2.52 -12.29 7.62
N ILE A 52 2.37 -11.96 6.34
CA ILE A 52 1.37 -10.99 5.87
C ILE A 52 -0.05 -11.46 6.21
N HIS A 53 -0.33 -12.77 6.14
CA HIS A 53 -1.65 -13.30 6.48
C HIS A 53 -2.01 -13.15 7.96
N ALA A 54 -1.02 -13.03 8.85
CA ALA A 54 -1.28 -12.72 10.26
C ALA A 54 -1.80 -11.28 10.46
N VAL A 55 -1.50 -10.37 9.52
CA VAL A 55 -1.80 -8.92 9.64
C VAL A 55 -2.94 -8.50 8.70
N ASN A 56 -2.91 -8.95 7.46
CA ASN A 56 -3.90 -8.65 6.43
C ASN A 56 -4.98 -9.74 6.41
N PRO A 57 -6.29 -9.38 6.50
CA PRO A 57 -7.37 -10.36 6.52
C PRO A 57 -7.68 -10.96 5.14
N GLN A 58 -7.18 -10.37 4.05
CA GLN A 58 -7.45 -10.82 2.69
C GLN A 58 -6.93 -12.24 2.44
N ARG A 59 -7.73 -13.06 1.76
CA ARG A 59 -7.44 -14.47 1.43
C ARG A 59 -7.90 -14.80 0.01
N PHE A 60 -7.50 -15.96 -0.48
CA PHE A 60 -7.90 -16.51 -1.78
C PHE A 60 -7.69 -15.47 -2.90
N GLU A 61 -8.70 -15.16 -3.71
CA GLU A 61 -8.63 -14.24 -4.83
C GLU A 61 -8.35 -12.80 -4.42
N MET A 62 -8.63 -12.45 -3.16
CA MET A 62 -8.33 -11.14 -2.60
C MET A 62 -6.90 -11.05 -2.04
N HIS A 63 -6.15 -12.14 -1.93
CA HIS A 63 -4.73 -12.08 -1.57
C HIS A 63 -3.93 -11.48 -2.74
N GLN A 64 -3.54 -10.21 -2.61
CA GLN A 64 -2.82 -9.45 -3.65
C GLN A 64 -1.36 -9.10 -3.28
N LEU A 65 -0.87 -9.45 -2.10
CA LEU A 65 0.48 -9.10 -1.65
C LEU A 65 1.28 -10.35 -1.22
N ASP A 66 2.31 -10.72 -1.98
CA ASP A 66 3.07 -11.96 -1.77
C ASP A 66 4.30 -11.77 -0.84
N GLY A 67 4.78 -10.53 -0.67
CA GLY A 67 5.87 -10.24 0.25
C GLY A 67 6.17 -8.75 0.38
N ILE A 68 6.97 -8.43 1.39
CA ILE A 68 7.52 -7.08 1.64
C ILE A 68 9.05 -7.20 1.64
N LEU A 69 9.70 -6.30 0.90
CA LEU A 69 11.16 -6.27 0.70
C LEU A 69 11.83 -5.22 1.58
N SER A 70 11.13 -4.14 1.89
CA SER A 70 11.68 -3.04 2.68
C SER A 70 10.59 -2.27 3.42
N ILE A 71 10.95 -1.75 4.59
CA ILE A 71 10.17 -0.80 5.38
C ILE A 71 11.15 0.25 5.91
N ASP A 72 10.90 1.52 5.61
CA ASP A 72 11.68 2.66 6.11
C ASP A 72 10.75 3.59 6.90
N ASP A 73 10.79 3.49 8.23
CA ASP A 73 9.97 4.31 9.12
C ASP A 73 10.39 5.78 9.18
N ASP A 74 11.65 6.08 8.84
CA ASP A 74 12.17 7.44 8.84
C ASP A 74 11.64 8.20 7.61
N ARG A 75 11.45 7.49 6.48
CA ARG A 75 10.83 8.01 5.25
C ARG A 75 9.33 7.70 5.13
N GLN A 76 8.80 6.90 6.04
CA GLN A 76 7.44 6.37 6.00
C GLN A 76 7.11 5.60 4.71
N GLU A 77 8.06 4.80 4.24
CA GLU A 77 7.99 4.04 2.99
C GLU A 77 7.88 2.54 3.25
N ILE A 78 7.19 1.84 2.36
CA ILE A 78 7.12 0.38 2.32
C ILE A 78 7.19 -0.11 0.87
N LEU A 79 8.01 -1.13 0.63
CA LEU A 79 8.13 -1.79 -0.67
C LEU A 79 7.56 -3.21 -0.58
N GLY A 80 6.42 -3.43 -1.21
CA GLY A 80 5.79 -4.74 -1.36
C GLY A 80 5.89 -5.27 -2.79
N TYR A 81 5.62 -6.56 -2.97
CA TYR A 81 5.54 -7.15 -4.31
C TYR A 81 4.44 -8.20 -4.45
N ARG A 82 4.01 -8.40 -5.70
CA ARG A 82 3.13 -9.47 -6.15
C ARG A 82 3.79 -10.22 -7.31
N HIS A 83 3.79 -11.54 -7.26
CA HIS A 83 4.14 -12.39 -8.39
C HIS A 83 3.06 -12.32 -9.48
N LEU A 84 3.51 -12.19 -10.72
CA LEU A 84 2.65 -12.05 -11.90
C LEU A 84 2.49 -13.35 -12.69
N ALA A 85 3.35 -14.34 -12.46
CA ALA A 85 3.37 -15.59 -13.21
C ALA A 85 2.07 -16.40 -13.06
N ASP A 86 1.59 -16.91 -14.21
CA ASP A 86 0.50 -17.88 -14.44
C ASP A 86 -0.52 -18.01 -13.31
N ASN A 87 -1.24 -16.93 -13.02
CA ASN A 87 -2.39 -17.00 -12.14
C ASN A 87 -3.51 -17.78 -12.87
N PRO A 88 -3.93 -18.98 -12.40
CA PRO A 88 -5.05 -19.73 -13.00
C PRO A 88 -6.38 -18.96 -12.93
N PHE A 89 -6.44 -17.84 -12.19
CA PHE A 89 -7.60 -16.94 -12.14
C PHE A 89 -7.53 -15.75 -13.11
N ALA A 90 -6.41 -15.54 -13.82
CA ALA A 90 -6.44 -14.69 -15.02
C ALA A 90 -7.47 -15.27 -16.02
N SER A 91 -7.58 -16.59 -16.09
CA SER A 91 -8.42 -17.32 -17.06
C SER A 91 -9.93 -17.16 -16.91
N GLU A 92 -10.48 -16.79 -15.75
CA GLU A 92 -11.93 -17.04 -15.53
C GLU A 92 -12.83 -15.82 -15.35
N ILE A 93 -12.34 -14.64 -14.92
CA ILE A 93 -13.29 -13.56 -14.58
C ILE A 93 -13.03 -12.21 -15.27
N HIS A 94 -11.79 -11.86 -15.67
CA HIS A 94 -11.54 -10.54 -16.27
C HIS A 94 -10.32 -10.39 -17.19
N ALA A 95 -9.45 -11.39 -17.34
CA ALA A 95 -8.31 -11.22 -18.25
C ALA A 95 -8.72 -11.52 -19.69
N LYS A 96 -8.46 -10.57 -20.59
CA LYS A 96 -8.40 -10.84 -22.03
C LYS A 96 -6.93 -10.95 -22.39
N ASN A 97 -6.55 -12.08 -23.00
CA ASN A 97 -5.29 -12.17 -23.71
C ASN A 97 -5.43 -11.31 -24.98
N VAL A 98 -4.65 -10.24 -25.07
CA VAL A 98 -4.60 -9.36 -26.25
C VAL A 98 -3.14 -9.32 -26.71
N GLY A 99 -2.83 -10.02 -27.80
CA GLY A 99 -1.45 -10.23 -28.24
C GLY A 99 -0.69 -11.16 -27.28
N GLN A 100 0.54 -10.79 -26.90
CA GLN A 100 1.38 -11.56 -25.97
C GLN A 100 1.19 -11.19 -24.49
N GLY A 101 0.33 -10.23 -24.18
CA GLY A 101 0.16 -9.71 -22.82
C GLY A 101 -1.20 -10.06 -22.20
N THR A 102 -1.24 -10.05 -20.87
CA THR A 102 -2.48 -10.18 -20.10
C THR A 102 -2.97 -8.78 -19.72
N ILE A 103 -4.20 -8.43 -20.11
CA ILE A 103 -4.88 -7.24 -19.58
C ILE A 103 -5.59 -7.66 -18.30
N GLN A 104 -4.99 -7.40 -17.14
CA GLN A 104 -5.72 -7.50 -15.87
C GLN A 104 -6.39 -6.16 -15.55
N ALA A 105 -7.55 -6.23 -14.90
CA ALA A 105 -8.35 -5.05 -14.58
C ALA A 105 -7.59 -4.10 -13.64
N GLY A 106 -7.54 -2.81 -13.98
CA GLY A 106 -6.92 -1.75 -13.18
C GLY A 106 -7.20 -1.80 -11.67
N PRO A 107 -8.44 -2.09 -11.22
CA PRO A 107 -8.75 -2.23 -9.79
C PRO A 107 -7.90 -3.26 -9.02
N ARG A 108 -7.43 -4.33 -9.69
CA ARG A 108 -6.59 -5.36 -9.05
C ARG A 108 -5.23 -4.80 -8.62
N TRP A 109 -4.63 -3.92 -9.42
CA TRP A 109 -3.33 -3.32 -9.12
C TRP A 109 -3.43 -2.30 -8.01
N THR A 110 -4.53 -1.53 -8.00
CA THR A 110 -4.82 -0.64 -6.88
C THR A 110 -5.05 -1.40 -5.57
N GLU A 111 -5.61 -2.62 -5.62
CA GLU A 111 -5.74 -3.49 -4.43
C GLU A 111 -4.37 -3.94 -3.89
N VAL A 112 -3.37 -4.21 -4.75
CA VAL A 112 -1.99 -4.49 -4.30
C VAL A 112 -1.46 -3.28 -3.53
N ALA A 113 -1.60 -2.07 -4.09
CA ALA A 113 -1.17 -0.83 -3.42
C ALA A 113 -1.91 -0.59 -2.09
N ALA A 114 -3.21 -0.89 -2.04
CA ALA A 114 -4.01 -0.80 -0.83
C ALA A 114 -3.53 -1.77 0.25
N GLN A 115 -3.21 -3.02 -0.11
CA GLN A 115 -2.74 -4.03 0.85
C GLN A 115 -1.34 -3.73 1.40
N VAL A 116 -0.44 -3.22 0.55
CA VAL A 116 0.90 -2.75 0.96
C VAL A 116 0.76 -1.59 1.95
N SER A 117 -0.03 -0.58 1.56
CA SER A 117 -0.31 0.60 2.39
C SER A 117 -0.93 0.24 3.74
N ALA A 118 -1.96 -0.63 3.72
CA ALA A 118 -2.67 -1.05 4.92
C ALA A 118 -1.79 -1.88 5.86
N TYR A 119 -0.86 -2.68 5.31
CA TYR A 119 0.11 -3.42 6.13
C TYR A 119 0.99 -2.44 6.93
N TYR A 120 1.55 -1.43 6.25
CA TYR A 120 2.37 -0.41 6.91
C TYR A 120 1.61 0.29 8.04
N LEU A 121 0.39 0.75 7.78
CA LEU A 121 -0.44 1.41 8.79
C LEU A 121 -0.74 0.51 9.99
N LYS A 122 -1.05 -0.77 9.77
CA LYS A 122 -1.30 -1.72 10.87
C LYS A 122 -0.07 -1.93 11.75
N ARG A 123 1.13 -1.89 11.17
CA ARG A 123 2.40 -2.00 11.92
C ARG A 123 2.66 -0.79 12.82
N LEU A 124 2.15 0.40 12.48
CA LEU A 124 2.29 1.59 13.33
C LEU A 124 1.56 1.49 14.67
N ASP A 125 0.74 0.43 14.85
CA ASP A 125 0.08 0.06 16.09
C ASP A 125 -0.59 1.25 16.80
N PHE A 126 -1.80 1.57 16.36
CA PHE A 126 -2.62 2.65 16.89
C PHE A 126 -3.25 2.27 18.25
N GLY A 127 -2.42 1.93 19.23
CA GLY A 127 -2.83 1.54 20.58
C GLY A 127 -3.48 0.16 20.67
N GLY A 128 -3.07 -0.79 19.85
CA GLY A 128 -3.56 -2.17 19.87
C GLY A 128 -4.98 -2.36 19.35
N MET A 129 -5.58 -1.35 18.72
CA MET A 129 -7.00 -1.36 18.34
C MET A 129 -7.38 -2.36 17.22
N GLY A 130 -6.40 -3.06 16.61
CA GLY A 130 -6.67 -4.07 15.58
C GLY A 130 -7.44 -3.52 14.37
N ILE A 131 -7.17 -2.28 13.99
CA ILE A 131 -7.90 -1.58 12.93
C ILE A 131 -7.63 -2.25 11.58
N ASN A 132 -8.69 -2.58 10.85
CA ASN A 132 -8.59 -2.88 9.44
C ASN A 132 -8.84 -1.62 8.63
N PHE A 133 -8.13 -1.49 7.52
CA PHE A 133 -8.29 -0.35 6.62
C PHE A 133 -8.97 -0.80 5.33
N GLY A 134 -9.93 0.02 4.88
CA GLY A 134 -10.58 -0.11 3.58
C GLY A 134 -10.25 1.09 2.70
N ILE A 135 -10.43 0.93 1.40
CA ILE A 135 -10.23 2.01 0.43
C ILE A 135 -11.39 3.01 0.57
N GLY A 136 -11.09 4.24 0.98
CA GLY A 136 -12.03 5.36 1.03
C GLY A 136 -11.99 6.25 -0.21
N GLY A 137 -10.89 6.21 -0.97
CA GLY A 137 -10.74 6.98 -2.20
C GLY A 137 -9.44 6.64 -2.93
N ILE A 138 -9.42 6.88 -4.24
CA ILE A 138 -8.24 6.76 -5.10
C ILE A 138 -8.15 8.05 -5.91
N TYR A 139 -6.97 8.67 -5.94
CA TYR A 139 -6.75 9.97 -6.60
C TYR A 139 -5.56 9.88 -7.56
N GLY A 140 -5.66 10.55 -8.71
CA GLY A 140 -4.56 10.64 -9.67
C GLY A 140 -4.06 9.28 -10.18
N LEU A 141 -4.94 8.27 -10.27
CA LEU A 141 -4.55 6.95 -10.75
C LEU A 141 -4.20 7.01 -12.24
N GLU A 142 -2.95 6.72 -12.56
CA GLU A 142 -2.43 6.66 -13.92
C GLU A 142 -1.82 5.29 -14.20
N PHE A 143 -2.16 4.71 -15.35
CA PHE A 143 -1.50 3.52 -15.88
C PHE A 143 -0.64 3.94 -17.07
N HIS A 144 0.66 3.70 -16.96
CA HIS A 144 1.65 4.11 -17.96
C HIS A 144 1.72 3.13 -19.14
N HIS A 145 1.24 1.90 -18.94
CA HIS A 145 1.22 0.85 -19.96
C HIS A 145 -0.10 0.08 -19.96
N ALA A 146 -0.55 -0.34 -21.15
CA ALA A 146 -1.85 -1.02 -21.34
C ALA A 146 -1.84 -2.51 -20.99
N SER A 147 -0.66 -3.14 -20.97
CA SER A 147 -0.50 -4.56 -20.69
C SER A 147 0.65 -4.78 -19.72
N LEU A 148 0.51 -5.79 -18.88
CA LEU A 148 1.54 -6.19 -17.93
C LEU A 148 2.36 -7.34 -18.54
N ASN A 149 3.63 -7.09 -18.79
CA ASN A 149 4.59 -8.12 -19.21
C ASN A 149 5.74 -8.11 -18.19
N GLY A 150 5.92 -9.20 -17.45
CA GLY A 150 6.96 -9.29 -16.44
C GLY A 150 6.67 -10.35 -15.39
N HIS A 151 7.56 -10.47 -14.42
CA HIS A 151 7.50 -11.54 -13.43
C HIS A 151 6.96 -11.07 -12.08
N ARG A 152 7.27 -9.84 -11.68
CA ARG A 152 6.84 -9.27 -10.41
C ARG A 152 6.34 -7.85 -10.59
N LEU A 153 5.23 -7.54 -9.93
CA LEU A 153 4.78 -6.18 -9.68
C LEU A 153 5.31 -5.75 -8.33
N TYR A 154 6.14 -4.74 -8.31
CA TYR A 154 6.60 -4.05 -7.12
C TYR A 154 5.71 -2.84 -6.88
N VAL A 155 5.40 -2.56 -5.61
CA VAL A 155 4.68 -1.36 -5.21
C VAL A 155 5.41 -0.70 -4.05
N LEU A 156 5.94 0.48 -4.32
CA LEU A 156 6.46 1.39 -3.31
C LEU A 156 5.33 2.30 -2.86
N SER A 157 5.03 2.31 -1.57
CA SER A 157 4.04 3.21 -0.99
C SER A 157 4.65 4.08 0.09
N ARG A 158 4.25 5.35 0.13
CA ARG A 158 4.73 6.33 1.11
C ARG A 158 3.57 7.04 1.77
N ALA A 159 3.67 7.29 3.06
CA ALA A 159 2.67 8.08 3.76
C ALA A 159 2.76 9.57 3.37
N ILE A 160 1.63 10.14 2.95
CA ILE A 160 1.46 11.59 2.78
C ILE A 160 0.94 12.17 4.09
N SER A 161 -0.08 11.53 4.67
CA SER A 161 -0.62 11.90 5.98
C SER A 161 -1.19 10.66 6.68
N VAL A 162 -1.02 10.60 8.01
CA VAL A 162 -1.58 9.53 8.84
C VAL A 162 -2.36 10.17 9.98
N ASP A 163 -3.66 10.34 9.78
CA ASP A 163 -4.59 10.91 10.75
C ASP A 163 -5.30 9.79 11.51
N ALA A 164 -4.53 8.89 12.13
CA ALA A 164 -5.11 7.72 12.78
C ALA A 164 -5.92 8.09 14.04
N PRO A 165 -7.03 7.38 14.33
CA PRO A 165 -7.59 6.26 13.59
C PRO A 165 -8.47 6.68 12.39
N VAL A 166 -8.61 7.98 12.10
CA VAL A 166 -9.62 8.55 11.19
C VAL A 166 -9.36 8.24 9.71
N SER A 167 -8.13 8.42 9.24
CA SER A 167 -7.75 8.13 7.84
C SER A 167 -6.24 8.18 7.64
N ALA A 168 -5.77 7.65 6.51
CA ALA A 168 -4.41 7.86 6.04
C ALA A 168 -4.40 8.06 4.53
N ARG A 169 -3.60 8.99 4.04
CA ARG A 169 -3.31 9.18 2.62
C ARG A 169 -1.93 8.63 2.32
N MET A 170 -1.86 7.79 1.31
CA MET A 170 -0.63 7.15 0.88
C MET A 170 -0.47 7.40 -0.62
N GLU A 171 0.71 7.86 -1.05
CA GLU A 171 1.09 7.76 -2.45
C GLU A 171 1.62 6.36 -2.74
N PHE A 172 1.52 5.94 -4.00
CA PHE A 172 2.12 4.73 -4.48
C PHE A 172 2.67 4.88 -5.90
N GLU A 173 3.77 4.17 -6.14
CA GLU A 173 4.35 3.92 -7.44
C GLU A 173 4.52 2.42 -7.63
N GLY A 174 4.09 1.92 -8.77
CA GLY A 174 4.20 0.52 -9.12
C GLY A 174 5.08 0.29 -10.33
N TYR A 175 5.92 -0.73 -10.23
CA TYR A 175 6.89 -1.12 -11.25
C TYR A 175 6.67 -2.58 -11.60
N VAL A 176 6.63 -2.90 -12.90
CA VAL A 176 6.72 -4.29 -13.36
C VAL A 176 8.17 -4.55 -13.67
N ASP A 177 8.77 -5.44 -12.89
CA ASP A 177 10.22 -5.62 -12.83
C ASP A 177 10.89 -4.25 -12.58
N SER A 178 11.53 -3.64 -13.58
CA SER A 178 12.16 -2.32 -13.47
C SER A 178 11.39 -1.17 -14.15
N THR A 179 10.24 -1.46 -14.76
CA THR A 179 9.53 -0.52 -15.63
C THR A 179 8.36 0.13 -14.90
N PRO A 180 8.28 1.48 -14.84
CA PRO A 180 7.12 2.17 -14.26
C PRO A 180 5.83 1.69 -14.91
N PHE A 181 4.83 1.32 -14.11
CA PHE A 181 3.58 0.73 -14.59
C PHE A 181 2.36 1.53 -14.19
N PHE A 182 2.24 1.91 -12.91
CA PHE A 182 1.11 2.69 -12.43
C PHE A 182 1.48 3.53 -11.22
N SER A 183 0.74 4.61 -10.98
CA SER A 183 0.97 5.50 -9.85
C SER A 183 -0.33 6.18 -9.42
N GLY A 184 -0.34 6.72 -8.21
CA GLY A 184 -1.45 7.52 -7.71
C GLY A 184 -1.41 7.67 -6.20
N GLU A 185 -2.53 8.10 -5.64
CA GLU A 185 -2.74 8.17 -4.20
C GLU A 185 -3.95 7.34 -3.79
N ILE A 186 -3.90 6.81 -2.57
CA ILE A 186 -4.99 6.09 -1.94
C ILE A 186 -5.31 6.67 -0.58
N LEU A 187 -6.59 6.90 -0.33
CA LEU A 187 -7.12 7.21 0.99
C LEU A 187 -7.59 5.91 1.62
N LEU A 188 -6.98 5.56 2.74
CA LEU A 188 -7.37 4.44 3.58
C LEU A 188 -8.19 4.96 4.76
N MET A 189 -9.35 4.35 4.97
CA MET A 189 -10.23 4.63 6.10
C MET A 189 -10.32 3.44 7.02
N PRO A 190 -10.43 3.66 8.35
CA PRO A 190 -10.69 2.60 9.29
C PRO A 190 -12.03 1.94 8.96
N LEU A 191 -12.01 0.64 8.75
CA LEU A 191 -13.20 -0.18 8.89
C LEU A 191 -13.37 -0.39 10.39
N LYS A 192 -14.54 -0.05 10.94
CA LYS A 192 -14.86 -0.35 12.34
C LYS A 192 -14.49 -1.81 12.60
N CYS A 193 -13.65 -2.04 13.60
CA CYS A 193 -13.51 -3.37 14.17
C CYS A 193 -14.92 -3.84 14.53
N LEU A 194 -15.37 -4.94 13.92
CA LEU A 194 -16.48 -5.71 14.49
C LEU A 194 -16.01 -6.10 15.88
N ASP A 195 -16.59 -5.45 16.89
CA ASP A 195 -16.42 -5.74 18.31
C ASP A 195 -16.41 -7.27 18.52
N ARG A 196 -15.22 -7.87 18.65
CA ARG A 196 -15.09 -9.23 19.16
C ARG A 196 -15.10 -9.14 20.67
N SER A 197 -16.26 -8.78 21.22
CA SER A 197 -16.69 -9.15 22.56
C SER A 197 -15.58 -9.19 23.63
N ALA A 198 -15.08 -8.04 24.05
CA ALA A 198 -14.31 -7.90 25.29
C ALA A 198 -14.47 -6.46 25.80
N GLY A 199 -15.29 -6.14 26.80
CA GLY A 199 -15.95 -6.98 27.77
C GLY A 199 -17.41 -6.58 27.98
N ARG A 200 -18.28 -7.59 27.99
CA ARG A 200 -19.50 -7.54 28.78
C ARG A 200 -19.06 -7.58 30.24
N SER A 201 -19.23 -6.47 30.94
CA SER A 201 -19.41 -6.52 32.38
C SER A 201 -20.76 -7.19 32.67
N ALA A 202 -20.71 -8.29 33.40
CA ALA A 202 -21.79 -8.81 34.23
C ALA A 202 -21.12 -9.51 35.41
#